data_AF-A0AA39CD77-F1
#
_entry.id   AF-A0AA39CD77-F1
#
_cell.length_a   1.000
_cell.length_b   1.000
_cell.length_c   1.000
_cell.angle_alpha   90.00
_cell.angle_beta   90.00
_cell.angle_gamma   90.00
#
_symmetry.space_group_name_H-M   'P 1'
#
loop_
_entity.id
_entity.type
_entity.pdbx_description
1 polymer ?
#
loop_
_entity_poly.entity_id
_entity_poly.type
_entity_poly.pdbx_seq_one_letter_code
_entity_poly.pdbx_strand_id
1 'polypeptide(L)'
;MFARTSVLAALLVVAQARFNQEQIPIPAIAAVQGGSPGVAQTIAGAAISDLLAASNACNKLKRGDQIISELGTGADAIAAAIGIVAAEKNFNPFVQSIPTICSDPTLPASDVLRGITPLIDPAVVGSDIANALSEKSKATPLDATGKSVADLLAENGFTNFTSQAADGSTNAISAGGAAGGSSAASTNSAAATSSTVSAVSSAAAADCGAVQTSPVAATAVQVSSTTSASATESTTAVASGGNSAVPAGVDFGKCIPTMKFEDPLVALGQQEALNPNIITNRICDQLINVCSANDAAHTLCKTVQAQVLALGTRDKSTADFWNTQLGFEGTVTNPDGGNAEPPAKMRVVRSYRGSEF
;
A
#
# COMPACT_ATOMS: atom_id res chain seq x y z
N MET A 1 -14.46 -30.22 35.82
CA MET A 1 -13.41 -29.99 34.79
C MET A 1 -13.83 -28.79 33.94
N PHE A 2 -13.54 -27.54 34.35
CA PHE A 2 -14.13 -26.35 33.71
C PHE A 2 -13.17 -25.17 33.47
N ALA A 3 -11.85 -25.34 33.66
CA ALA A 3 -10.86 -24.26 33.57
C ALA A 3 -10.02 -24.27 32.28
N ARG A 4 -10.38 -25.08 31.25
CA ARG A 4 -9.56 -25.25 30.03
C ARG A 4 -10.27 -24.89 28.71
N THR A 5 -11.56 -24.59 28.73
CA THR A 5 -12.34 -24.24 27.53
C THR A 5 -12.39 -22.75 27.23
N SER A 6 -12.32 -21.89 28.25
CA SER A 6 -12.48 -20.43 28.10
C SER A 6 -11.33 -19.74 27.35
N VAL A 7 -10.11 -20.30 27.40
CA VAL A 7 -8.90 -19.68 26.81
C VAL A 7 -8.89 -19.77 25.29
N LEU A 8 -9.46 -20.82 24.71
CA LEU A 8 -9.38 -21.08 23.26
C LEU A 8 -10.31 -20.17 22.43
N ALA A 9 -11.40 -19.67 23.05
CA ALA A 9 -12.32 -18.73 22.40
C ALA A 9 -11.70 -17.34 22.20
N ALA A 10 -10.88 -16.86 23.14
CA ALA A 10 -10.26 -15.54 23.07
C ALA A 10 -9.28 -15.41 21.88
N LEU A 11 -8.50 -16.46 21.61
CA LEU A 11 -7.53 -16.49 20.50
C LEU A 11 -8.20 -16.45 19.11
N LEU A 12 -9.42 -16.97 18.98
CA LEU A 12 -10.14 -17.01 17.70
C LEU A 12 -10.78 -15.68 17.30
N VAL A 13 -10.95 -14.72 18.22
CA VAL A 13 -11.48 -13.39 17.90
C VAL A 13 -10.38 -12.46 17.35
N VAL A 14 -9.18 -12.51 17.94
CA VAL A 14 -8.06 -11.60 17.60
C VAL A 14 -7.54 -11.79 16.17
N ALA A 15 -7.64 -12.99 15.60
CA ALA A 15 -7.21 -13.27 14.24
C ALA A 15 -8.19 -12.74 13.16
N GLN A 16 -9.50 -12.78 13.41
CA GLN A 16 -10.55 -12.45 12.43
C GLN A 16 -10.62 -10.94 12.14
N ALA A 17 -10.12 -10.10 13.05
CA ALA A 17 -10.25 -8.65 12.98
C ALA A 17 -9.26 -7.95 12.01
N ARG A 18 -8.11 -8.57 11.72
CA ARG A 18 -6.97 -7.89 11.04
C ARG A 18 -7.23 -7.64 9.55
N PHE A 19 -7.38 -8.71 8.75
CA PHE A 19 -7.59 -8.58 7.30
C PHE A 19 -8.91 -7.91 6.91
N ASN A 20 -9.94 -7.98 7.76
CA ASN A 20 -11.28 -7.52 7.41
C ASN A 20 -11.51 -6.01 7.67
N GLN A 21 -10.50 -5.28 8.16
CA GLN A 21 -10.55 -3.80 8.26
C GLN A 21 -9.74 -3.11 7.16
N GLU A 22 -8.58 -3.64 6.79
CA GLU A 22 -7.78 -3.14 5.65
C GLU A 22 -8.54 -3.20 4.31
N GLN A 23 -9.44 -4.18 4.18
CA GLN A 23 -10.32 -4.35 3.01
C GLN A 23 -11.66 -3.61 3.11
N ILE A 24 -11.90 -2.75 4.11
CA ILE A 24 -13.12 -1.91 4.16
C ILE A 24 -13.12 -0.83 3.06
N PRO A 25 -12.07 0.02 2.91
CA PRO A 25 -12.14 1.13 1.96
C PRO A 25 -12.11 0.67 0.49
N ILE A 26 -11.35 -0.37 0.13
CA ILE A 26 -11.08 -0.69 -1.29
C ILE A 26 -12.35 -1.07 -2.07
N PRO A 27 -13.24 -1.99 -1.58
CA PRO A 27 -14.50 -2.30 -2.25
C PRO A 27 -15.50 -1.14 -2.16
N ALA A 28 -15.48 -0.37 -1.06
CA ALA A 28 -16.34 0.81 -0.91
C ALA A 28 -16.03 1.87 -1.97
N ILE A 29 -14.76 2.18 -2.20
CA ILE A 29 -14.29 3.08 -3.28
C ILE A 29 -14.68 2.50 -4.66
N ALA A 30 -14.44 1.21 -4.90
CA ALA A 30 -14.73 0.56 -6.18
C ALA A 30 -16.24 0.48 -6.50
N ALA A 31 -17.10 0.61 -5.49
CA ALA A 31 -18.57 0.60 -5.59
C ALA A 31 -19.20 2.00 -5.68
N VAL A 32 -18.43 3.08 -5.58
CA VAL A 32 -18.94 4.45 -5.78
C VAL A 32 -19.49 4.61 -7.20
N GLN A 33 -20.69 5.19 -7.30
CA GLN A 33 -21.43 5.37 -8.56
C GLN A 33 -21.15 6.72 -9.25
N GLY A 34 -20.56 7.67 -8.52
CA GLY A 34 -20.13 8.96 -9.05
C GLY A 34 -18.81 8.92 -9.83
N GLY A 35 -18.50 10.02 -10.52
CA GLY A 35 -17.31 10.17 -11.36
C GLY A 35 -17.46 9.62 -12.78
N SER A 36 -16.34 9.48 -13.48
CA SER A 36 -16.32 8.88 -14.83
C SER A 36 -16.15 7.36 -14.77
N PRO A 37 -16.65 6.59 -15.76
CA PRO A 37 -16.51 5.13 -15.79
C PRO A 37 -15.06 4.68 -15.66
N GLY A 38 -14.79 3.73 -14.75
CA GLY A 38 -13.45 3.20 -14.48
C GLY A 38 -12.64 4.00 -13.44
N VAL A 39 -13.01 5.24 -13.12
CA VAL A 39 -12.24 6.08 -12.18
C VAL A 39 -12.35 5.54 -10.75
N ALA A 40 -13.55 5.17 -10.30
CA ALA A 40 -13.77 4.54 -8.99
C ALA A 40 -12.89 3.30 -8.78
N GLN A 41 -12.78 2.44 -9.80
CA GLN A 41 -11.96 1.23 -9.76
C GLN A 41 -10.45 1.54 -9.82
N THR A 42 -10.06 2.60 -10.52
CA THR A 42 -8.67 3.09 -10.59
C THR A 42 -8.21 3.66 -9.25
N ILE A 43 -9.03 4.51 -8.62
CA ILE A 43 -8.78 5.08 -7.29
C ILE A 43 -8.73 3.97 -6.23
N ALA A 44 -9.62 2.97 -6.30
CA ALA A 44 -9.59 1.81 -5.40
C ALA A 44 -8.28 1.01 -5.55
N GLY A 45 -7.84 0.73 -6.78
CA GLY A 45 -6.57 0.04 -7.04
C GLY A 45 -5.36 0.81 -6.51
N ALA A 46 -5.33 2.13 -6.67
CA ALA A 46 -4.26 2.98 -6.16
C ALA A 46 -4.25 3.09 -4.63
N ALA A 47 -5.44 3.11 -3.99
CA ALA A 47 -5.59 3.19 -2.54
C ALA A 47 -4.93 2.03 -1.79
N ILE A 48 -4.78 0.85 -2.41
CA ILE A 48 -4.07 -0.29 -1.84
C ILE A 48 -2.62 0.10 -1.49
N SER A 49 -1.92 0.79 -2.40
CA SER A 49 -0.54 1.25 -2.19
C SER A 49 -0.44 2.34 -1.11
N ASP A 50 -1.48 3.15 -0.93
CA ASP A 50 -1.53 4.23 0.06
C ASP A 50 -1.70 3.70 1.51
N LEU A 51 -2.14 2.46 1.68
CA LEU A 51 -2.27 1.79 2.98
C LEU A 51 -1.04 0.97 3.40
N LEU A 52 -0.06 0.76 2.52
CA LEU A 52 1.14 -0.03 2.83
C LEU A 52 2.10 0.71 3.78
N ALA A 53 2.77 -0.04 4.66
CA ALA A 53 3.74 0.45 5.66
C ALA A 53 4.70 1.53 5.14
N ALA A 54 5.29 1.28 3.97
CA ALA A 54 6.31 2.11 3.34
C ALA A 54 5.77 3.35 2.60
N SER A 55 4.45 3.47 2.41
CA SER A 55 3.84 4.66 1.78
C SER A 55 3.85 5.86 2.72
N ASN A 56 3.93 7.07 2.19
CA ASN A 56 3.87 8.29 3.00
C ASN A 56 2.49 8.39 3.68
N ALA A 57 2.47 8.63 5.00
CA ALA A 57 1.25 8.64 5.79
C ALA A 57 0.19 9.69 5.35
N CYS A 58 0.61 10.73 4.63
CA CYS A 58 -0.28 11.75 4.05
C CYS A 58 -0.96 11.29 2.75
N ASN A 59 -0.48 10.23 2.08
CA ASN A 59 -1.02 9.80 0.79
C ASN A 59 -2.48 9.32 0.90
N LYS A 60 -2.85 8.61 1.97
CA LYS A 60 -4.25 8.19 2.17
C LYS A 60 -5.23 9.36 2.41
N LEU A 61 -4.73 10.50 2.91
CA LEU A 61 -5.53 11.71 3.06
C LEU A 61 -5.81 12.33 1.68
N LYS A 62 -4.75 12.46 0.86
CA LYS A 62 -4.86 12.87 -0.56
C LYS A 62 -5.74 11.92 -1.37
N ARG A 63 -5.74 10.62 -1.06
CA ARG A 63 -6.65 9.61 -1.64
C ARG A 63 -8.11 9.89 -1.27
N GLY A 64 -8.37 10.27 -0.01
CA GLY A 64 -9.68 10.77 0.43
C GLY A 64 -10.13 12.00 -0.36
N ASP A 65 -9.25 12.99 -0.50
CA ASP A 65 -9.52 14.19 -1.31
C ASP A 65 -9.78 13.86 -2.79
N GLN A 66 -9.03 12.91 -3.37
CA GLN A 66 -9.23 12.48 -4.77
C GLN A 66 -10.59 11.78 -4.98
N ILE A 67 -11.09 11.03 -3.98
CA ILE A 67 -12.45 10.45 -4.05
C ILE A 67 -13.49 11.57 -4.12
N ILE A 68 -13.38 12.59 -3.28
CA ILE A 68 -14.33 13.72 -3.26
C ILE A 68 -14.25 14.56 -4.55
N SER A 69 -13.06 14.75 -5.13
CA SER A 69 -12.89 15.59 -6.32
C SER A 69 -13.20 14.88 -7.64
N GLU A 70 -12.89 13.57 -7.78
CA GLU A 70 -13.08 12.82 -9.03
C GLU A 70 -14.36 11.98 -9.05
N LEU A 71 -14.86 11.53 -7.89
CA LEU A 71 -16.12 10.77 -7.77
C LEU A 71 -17.27 11.62 -7.20
N GLY A 72 -16.96 12.78 -6.62
CA GLY A 72 -17.93 13.78 -6.17
C GLY A 72 -18.38 13.62 -4.71
N THR A 73 -19.46 14.32 -4.36
CA THR A 73 -19.99 14.42 -2.99
C THR A 73 -21.24 13.54 -2.76
N GLY A 74 -21.35 12.42 -3.49
CA GLY A 74 -22.35 11.40 -3.22
C GLY A 74 -22.17 10.77 -1.83
N ALA A 75 -23.24 10.26 -1.22
CA ALA A 75 -23.17 9.65 0.12
C ALA A 75 -22.26 8.41 0.14
N ASP A 76 -22.19 7.68 -0.98
CA ASP A 76 -21.25 6.60 -1.27
C ASP A 76 -19.80 7.10 -1.38
N ALA A 77 -19.56 8.15 -2.15
CA ALA A 77 -18.24 8.77 -2.30
C ALA A 77 -17.71 9.33 -0.97
N ILE A 78 -18.55 10.02 -0.20
CA ILE A 78 -18.21 10.52 1.14
C ILE A 78 -17.92 9.35 2.10
N ALA A 79 -18.74 8.30 2.10
CA ALA A 79 -18.48 7.12 2.94
C ALA A 79 -17.16 6.40 2.57
N ALA A 80 -16.84 6.31 1.29
CA ALA A 80 -15.57 5.76 0.80
C ALA A 80 -14.36 6.63 1.19
N ALA A 81 -14.49 7.96 1.07
CA ALA A 81 -13.46 8.92 1.45
C ALA A 81 -13.20 8.95 2.97
N ILE A 82 -14.25 8.94 3.80
CA ILE A 82 -14.17 8.74 5.25
C ILE A 82 -13.50 7.39 5.55
N GLY A 83 -13.86 6.34 4.80
CA GLY A 83 -13.29 5.00 4.90
C GLY A 83 -11.77 4.98 4.75
N ILE A 84 -11.22 5.61 3.70
CA ILE A 84 -9.76 5.59 3.46
C ILE A 84 -8.98 6.53 4.39
N VAL A 85 -9.56 7.66 4.81
CA VAL A 85 -8.95 8.56 5.80
C VAL A 85 -8.85 7.87 7.16
N ALA A 86 -9.92 7.21 7.61
CA ALA A 86 -9.98 6.52 8.89
C ALA A 86 -9.30 5.13 8.90
N ALA A 87 -9.01 4.54 7.74
CA ALA A 87 -8.39 3.22 7.64
C ALA A 87 -7.02 3.16 8.34
N GLU A 88 -6.70 1.99 8.90
CA GLU A 88 -5.37 1.68 9.42
C GLU A 88 -4.34 1.60 8.26
N LYS A 89 -3.10 2.05 8.49
CA LYS A 89 -1.98 1.68 7.59
C LYS A 89 -1.50 0.29 8.00
N ASN A 90 -1.48 -0.67 7.08
CA ASN A 90 -0.88 -1.98 7.33
C ASN A 90 0.64 -1.81 7.48
N PHE A 91 1.14 -1.90 8.72
CA PHE A 91 2.55 -2.08 9.01
C PHE A 91 2.75 -3.33 9.87
N ASN A 92 3.88 -4.01 9.70
CA ASN A 92 4.16 -5.25 10.42
C ASN A 92 4.67 -4.93 11.84
N PRO A 93 3.92 -5.25 12.92
CA PRO A 93 4.32 -4.91 14.30
C PRO A 93 5.61 -5.61 14.75
N PHE A 94 6.02 -6.69 14.07
CA PHE A 94 7.30 -7.40 14.30
C PHE A 94 8.52 -6.71 13.67
N VAL A 95 8.31 -5.70 12.81
CA VAL A 95 9.38 -4.96 12.10
C VAL A 95 9.33 -3.46 12.42
N GLN A 96 8.15 -2.91 12.69
CA GLN A 96 7.95 -1.52 13.11
C GLN A 96 6.87 -1.51 14.20
N SER A 97 7.20 -1.06 15.42
CA SER A 97 6.24 -1.04 16.55
C SER A 97 5.60 0.34 16.79
N ILE A 98 5.88 1.30 15.91
CA ILE A 98 5.41 2.69 16.00
C ILE A 98 4.86 3.10 14.61
N PRO A 99 3.58 3.51 14.49
CA PRO A 99 2.98 3.92 13.22
C PRO A 99 3.48 5.30 12.76
N THR A 100 3.38 5.55 11.45
CA THR A 100 3.58 6.89 10.85
C THR A 100 2.24 7.57 10.61
N ILE A 101 2.11 8.83 11.05
CA ILE A 101 0.89 9.66 10.91
C ILE A 101 1.21 10.96 10.19
N CYS A 102 0.33 11.39 9.28
CA CYS A 102 0.49 12.65 8.57
C CYS A 102 0.47 13.86 9.51
N SER A 103 1.51 14.69 9.44
CA SER A 103 1.64 15.95 10.17
C SER A 103 1.54 17.20 9.28
N ASP A 104 0.86 17.08 8.15
CA ASP A 104 0.54 18.21 7.27
C ASP A 104 -0.82 18.82 7.71
N PRO A 105 -0.88 20.06 8.21
CA PRO A 105 -2.13 20.68 8.66
C PRO A 105 -3.04 21.09 7.50
N THR A 106 -2.58 21.02 6.25
CA THR A 106 -3.39 21.26 5.04
C THR A 106 -4.16 20.03 4.58
N LEU A 107 -3.91 18.84 5.17
CA LEU A 107 -4.51 17.57 4.75
C LEU A 107 -5.41 16.93 5.84
N PRO A 108 -6.58 16.37 5.47
CA PRO A 108 -7.22 16.46 4.16
C PRO A 108 -7.55 17.90 3.75
N ALA A 109 -7.62 18.15 2.45
CA ALA A 109 -7.99 19.45 1.89
C ALA A 109 -9.52 19.64 1.83
N SER A 110 -10.29 18.55 1.81
CA SER A 110 -11.75 18.55 1.78
C SER A 110 -12.34 18.74 3.18
N ASP A 111 -13.14 19.79 3.39
CA ASP A 111 -13.75 20.11 4.69
C ASP A 111 -14.50 18.93 5.33
N VAL A 112 -15.20 18.13 4.52
CA VAL A 112 -15.96 16.94 4.96
C VAL A 112 -15.09 15.80 5.51
N LEU A 113 -13.76 15.85 5.30
CA LEU A 113 -12.78 14.87 5.78
C LEU A 113 -11.88 15.42 6.90
N ARG A 114 -11.93 16.72 7.19
CA ARG A 114 -11.22 17.34 8.31
C ARG A 114 -11.67 16.72 9.62
N GLY A 115 -10.77 16.59 10.60
CA GLY A 115 -11.13 16.16 11.96
C GLY A 115 -11.29 14.66 12.17
N ILE A 116 -11.13 13.84 11.12
CA ILE A 116 -11.23 12.37 11.20
C ILE A 116 -9.85 11.79 11.54
N THR A 117 -9.77 10.93 12.57
CA THR A 117 -8.53 10.26 12.98
C THR A 117 -8.51 8.79 12.54
N PRO A 118 -7.34 8.23 12.22
CA PRO A 118 -7.22 6.87 11.73
C PRO A 118 -7.22 5.81 12.84
N LEU A 119 -7.54 4.59 12.45
CA LEU A 119 -7.28 3.37 13.21
C LEU A 119 -5.78 3.05 13.27
N ILE A 120 -5.39 2.31 14.31
CA ILE A 120 -4.01 1.91 14.67
C ILE A 120 -4.03 0.44 15.11
N ASP A 121 -3.03 -0.37 14.71
CA ASP A 121 -2.92 -1.78 15.09
C ASP A 121 -3.09 -1.95 16.62
N PRO A 122 -4.01 -2.79 17.11
CA PRO A 122 -4.18 -3.14 18.53
C PRO A 122 -2.90 -3.63 19.25
N ALA A 123 -1.83 -3.96 18.53
CA ALA A 123 -0.51 -4.26 19.08
C ALA A 123 0.30 -3.02 19.50
N VAL A 124 -0.07 -1.81 19.06
CA VAL A 124 0.56 -0.56 19.48
C VAL A 124 0.03 -0.15 20.84
N VAL A 125 0.93 0.18 21.78
CA VAL A 125 0.55 0.68 23.11
C VAL A 125 -0.20 2.01 22.97
N GLY A 126 -1.41 2.10 23.53
CA GLY A 126 -2.29 3.27 23.42
C GLY A 126 -3.22 3.27 22.20
N SER A 127 -3.20 2.23 21.36
CA SER A 127 -4.10 2.09 20.21
C SER A 127 -5.58 2.08 20.59
N ASP A 128 -5.94 1.70 21.81
CA ASP A 128 -7.29 1.78 22.35
C ASP A 128 -7.82 3.22 22.38
N ILE A 129 -6.99 4.19 22.79
CA ILE A 129 -7.32 5.62 22.77
C ILE A 129 -7.52 6.11 21.33
N ALA A 130 -6.59 5.77 20.43
CA ALA A 130 -6.65 6.18 19.02
C ALA A 130 -7.86 5.58 18.28
N ASN A 131 -8.17 4.31 18.53
CA ASN A 131 -9.26 3.59 17.87
C ASN A 131 -10.64 4.07 18.36
N ALA A 132 -10.80 4.33 19.67
CA ALA A 132 -12.00 4.97 20.20
C ALA A 132 -12.20 6.40 19.63
N LEU A 133 -11.11 7.14 19.43
CA LEU A 133 -11.15 8.46 18.79
C LEU A 133 -11.48 8.37 17.29
N SER A 134 -11.00 7.34 16.59
CA SER A 134 -11.34 7.08 15.19
C SER A 134 -12.82 6.75 15.02
N GLU A 135 -13.37 5.85 15.84
CA GLU A 135 -14.80 5.52 15.83
C GLU A 135 -15.67 6.77 16.09
N LYS A 136 -15.31 7.56 17.11
CA LYS A 136 -15.98 8.84 17.41
C LYS A 136 -15.87 9.84 16.25
N SER A 137 -14.68 10.07 15.70
CA SER A 137 -14.43 11.12 14.73
C SER A 137 -15.03 10.85 13.34
N LYS A 138 -15.27 9.57 12.99
CA LYS A 138 -16.06 9.19 11.81
C LYS A 138 -17.55 9.59 11.91
N ALA A 139 -18.09 9.75 13.12
CA ALA A 139 -19.47 10.15 13.36
C ALA A 139 -19.61 11.63 13.77
N THR A 140 -18.62 12.18 14.45
CA THR A 140 -18.54 13.58 14.86
C THR A 140 -17.08 14.04 14.74
N PRO A 141 -16.68 14.60 13.58
CA PRO A 141 -15.31 15.02 13.35
C PRO A 141 -14.81 16.06 14.37
N LEU A 142 -13.51 16.01 14.66
CA LEU A 142 -12.85 16.89 15.61
C LEU A 142 -12.58 18.28 15.00
N ASP A 143 -12.41 19.30 15.85
CA ASP A 143 -11.92 20.61 15.39
C ASP A 143 -10.45 20.51 14.95
N ALA A 144 -10.26 20.48 13.64
CA ALA A 144 -8.97 20.44 12.96
C ALA A 144 -8.50 21.82 12.46
N THR A 145 -9.01 22.92 13.01
CA THR A 145 -8.64 24.29 12.59
C THR A 145 -7.15 24.53 12.84
N GLY A 146 -6.37 24.63 11.75
CA GLY A 146 -4.91 24.79 11.81
C GLY A 146 -4.13 23.55 12.27
N LYS A 147 -4.76 22.38 12.36
CA LYS A 147 -4.18 21.13 12.88
C LYS A 147 -4.07 20.04 11.82
N SER A 148 -3.07 19.19 11.97
CA SER A 148 -2.91 17.94 11.24
C SER A 148 -3.53 16.75 11.98
N VAL A 149 -3.61 15.59 11.32
CA VAL A 149 -4.07 14.33 11.92
C VAL A 149 -3.15 13.88 13.07
N ALA A 150 -1.84 14.18 12.99
CA ALA A 150 -0.90 13.98 14.07
C ALA A 150 -1.26 14.82 15.31
N ASP A 151 -1.53 16.11 15.14
CA ASP A 151 -1.88 17.01 16.26
C ASP A 151 -3.17 16.56 16.94
N LEU A 152 -4.19 16.15 16.15
CA LEU A 152 -5.45 15.64 16.67
C LEU A 152 -5.28 14.40 17.56
N LEU A 153 -4.42 13.44 17.15
CA LEU A 153 -4.12 12.26 17.97
C LEU A 153 -3.36 12.63 19.25
N ALA A 154 -2.36 13.50 19.14
CA ALA A 154 -1.54 13.93 20.27
C ALA A 154 -2.35 14.73 21.32
N GLU A 155 -3.18 15.68 20.89
CA GLU A 155 -4.08 16.45 21.77
C GLU A 155 -5.10 15.56 22.49
N ASN A 156 -5.52 14.45 21.87
CA ASN A 156 -6.45 13.48 22.45
C ASN A 156 -5.74 12.31 23.16
N GLY A 157 -4.44 12.43 23.44
CA GLY A 157 -3.69 11.54 24.34
C GLY A 157 -3.00 10.33 23.69
N PHE A 158 -3.09 10.15 22.37
CA PHE A 158 -2.30 9.14 21.67
C PHE A 158 -1.02 9.75 21.09
N THR A 159 0.12 9.52 21.75
CA THR A 159 1.44 10.05 21.33
C THR A 159 2.41 8.97 20.85
N ASN A 160 2.02 7.70 20.84
CA ASN A 160 2.89 6.58 20.45
C ASN A 160 2.93 6.42 18.91
N PHE A 161 3.38 7.46 18.22
CA PHE A 161 3.51 7.49 16.77
C PHE A 161 4.66 8.41 16.31
N THR A 162 5.09 8.27 15.07
CA THR A 162 6.03 9.17 14.40
C THR A 162 5.26 10.09 13.45
N SER A 163 5.39 11.40 13.61
CA SER A 163 4.82 12.36 12.65
C SER A 163 5.62 12.31 11.35
N GLN A 164 4.91 12.40 10.22
CA GLN A 164 5.51 12.43 8.88
C GLN A 164 4.85 13.51 8.03
N ALA A 165 5.65 14.40 7.46
CA ALA A 165 5.18 15.44 6.55
C ALA A 165 5.04 14.92 5.11
N ALA A 166 4.39 15.71 4.25
CA ALA A 166 4.11 15.34 2.85
C ALA A 166 5.36 15.17 1.97
N ASP A 167 6.53 15.63 2.40
CA ASP A 167 7.85 15.42 1.76
C ASP A 167 8.55 14.12 2.22
N GLY A 168 8.00 13.43 3.22
CA GLY A 168 8.57 12.21 3.81
C GLY A 168 9.43 12.44 5.04
N SER A 169 9.73 13.69 5.41
CA SER A 169 10.45 14.01 6.65
C SER A 169 9.66 13.55 7.89
N THR A 170 10.37 13.05 8.91
CA THR A 170 9.76 12.43 10.10
C THR A 170 10.25 13.06 11.39
N ASN A 171 9.35 13.27 12.34
CA ASN A 171 9.66 13.79 13.68
C ASN A 171 9.12 12.86 14.79
N ALA A 172 9.79 12.85 15.93
CA ALA A 172 9.30 12.18 17.13
C ALA A 172 8.30 13.09 17.87
N ILE A 173 7.19 12.52 18.33
CA ILE A 173 6.19 13.25 19.13
C ILE A 173 6.63 13.29 20.59
N SER A 174 7.03 14.47 21.05
CA SER A 174 7.29 14.71 22.48
C SER A 174 5.97 14.79 23.25
N ALA A 175 5.69 13.80 24.07
CA ALA A 175 4.53 13.79 24.97
C ALA A 175 4.68 14.86 26.07
N GLY A 176 4.21 16.08 25.81
CA GLY A 176 4.29 17.18 26.79
C GLY A 176 3.97 18.60 26.32
N GLY A 177 3.52 18.82 25.06
CA GLY A 177 3.18 20.15 24.55
C GLY A 177 1.81 20.21 23.88
N ALA A 178 0.88 20.96 24.46
CA ALA A 178 -0.41 21.27 23.85
C ALA A 178 -0.47 22.75 23.44
N ALA A 179 -1.14 23.03 22.31
CA ALA A 179 -1.37 24.34 21.70
C ALA A 179 -0.12 25.10 21.20
N GLY A 180 -0.11 25.44 19.89
CA GLY A 180 0.92 26.33 19.31
C GLY A 180 1.17 26.15 17.81
N GLY A 181 0.12 26.16 16.98
CA GLY A 181 0.28 25.99 15.53
C GLY A 181 1.10 27.10 14.86
N SER A 182 2.24 26.75 14.27
CA SER A 182 3.01 27.60 13.34
C SER A 182 3.99 26.76 12.52
N SER A 183 3.98 26.93 11.20
CA SER A 183 4.92 26.26 10.29
C SER A 183 6.33 26.83 10.46
N ALA A 184 7.18 26.13 11.21
CA ALA A 184 8.59 26.50 11.37
C ALA A 184 9.41 26.08 10.15
N ALA A 185 9.66 27.02 9.24
CA ALA A 185 10.58 26.82 8.12
C ALA A 185 12.03 26.60 8.61
N SER A 186 12.77 25.75 7.88
CA SER A 186 14.11 25.29 8.23
C SER A 186 15.08 26.41 8.60
N THR A 187 15.40 26.53 9.89
CA THR A 187 16.40 27.51 10.38
C THR A 187 17.27 26.86 11.47
N ASN A 188 18.53 26.59 11.16
CA ASN A 188 19.51 26.11 12.15
C ASN A 188 19.87 27.24 13.13
N SER A 189 19.65 27.08 14.44
CA SER A 189 20.54 27.62 15.49
C SER A 189 20.24 27.14 16.91
N ALA A 190 21.33 26.99 17.68
CA ALA A 190 21.49 27.16 19.13
C ALA A 190 20.39 26.69 20.10
N ALA A 191 20.76 25.73 20.96
CA ALA A 191 20.04 25.46 22.21
C ALA A 191 20.18 26.60 23.23
N ALA A 192 19.19 26.73 24.13
CA ALA A 192 19.23 27.63 25.28
C ALA A 192 18.97 26.86 26.58
N THR A 193 19.68 27.21 27.65
CA THR A 193 19.89 26.37 28.85
C THR A 193 19.19 26.91 30.10
N SER A 194 18.54 26.03 30.88
CA SER A 194 18.48 26.07 32.36
C SER A 194 17.72 24.86 32.94
N SER A 195 18.06 24.30 34.10
CA SER A 195 19.26 24.47 34.96
C SER A 195 19.32 23.34 36.02
N THR A 196 20.43 23.26 36.77
CA THR A 196 20.73 22.33 37.91
C THR A 196 21.07 20.86 37.52
N VAL A 197 22.05 20.15 38.12
CA VAL A 197 23.10 20.48 39.12
C VAL A 197 24.50 19.98 38.67
N SER A 198 25.56 20.48 39.31
CA SER A 198 26.97 20.31 38.92
C SER A 198 27.63 18.97 39.26
N ALA A 199 28.52 18.50 38.39
CA ALA A 199 29.75 17.76 38.73
C ALA A 199 30.82 18.01 37.65
N VAL A 200 32.11 17.87 38.00
CA VAL A 200 33.25 18.30 37.15
C VAL A 200 33.96 17.16 36.44
N SER A 201 34.49 17.43 35.23
CA SER A 201 35.85 17.07 34.82
C SER A 201 36.19 17.64 33.43
N SER A 202 37.48 17.91 33.18
CA SER A 202 37.94 18.73 32.04
C SER A 202 38.58 17.92 30.91
N ALA A 203 38.35 18.31 29.64
CA ALA A 203 39.25 18.00 28.53
C ALA A 203 39.14 19.02 27.37
N ALA A 204 40.25 19.17 26.64
CA ALA A 204 40.49 20.00 25.46
C ALA A 204 39.67 19.58 24.21
N ALA A 205 39.60 20.36 23.11
CA ALA A 205 39.77 21.80 22.87
C ALA A 205 39.37 22.12 21.41
N ALA A 206 38.93 23.34 21.13
CA ALA A 206 38.88 23.90 19.77
C ALA A 206 38.85 25.44 19.83
N ASP A 207 39.65 26.09 18.98
CA ASP A 207 39.39 27.43 18.47
C ASP A 207 39.92 27.53 17.02
N CYS A 208 39.41 28.47 16.24
CA CYS A 208 39.47 28.46 14.78
C CYS A 208 40.23 29.66 14.19
N GLY A 209 40.78 29.47 12.99
CA GLY A 209 41.22 30.56 12.12
C GLY A 209 42.07 30.09 10.94
N ALA A 210 41.91 30.61 9.72
CA ALA A 210 40.82 31.44 9.19
C ALA A 210 40.78 31.35 7.65
N VAL A 211 39.62 31.64 7.05
CA VAL A 211 39.39 32.35 5.78
C VAL A 211 40.55 32.41 4.75
N GLN A 212 40.43 31.78 3.57
CA GLN A 212 40.11 32.42 2.26
C GLN A 212 40.39 31.51 1.02
N THR A 213 39.92 31.99 -0.15
CA THR A 213 40.33 31.67 -1.54
C THR A 213 40.13 30.26 -2.12
N SER A 214 39.31 30.19 -3.18
CA SER A 214 39.40 29.19 -4.27
C SER A 214 40.64 29.46 -5.14
N PRO A 215 41.14 28.49 -5.93
CA PRO A 215 40.50 28.19 -7.22
C PRO A 215 40.36 26.69 -7.54
N VAL A 216 39.61 26.40 -8.61
CA VAL A 216 39.45 25.04 -9.15
C VAL A 216 40.69 24.61 -9.92
N ALA A 217 41.21 23.41 -9.65
CA ALA A 217 42.20 22.73 -10.48
C ALA A 217 41.85 21.24 -10.58
N ALA A 218 41.95 20.68 -11.78
CA ALA A 218 41.57 19.29 -12.05
C ALA A 218 42.77 18.34 -12.02
N THR A 219 42.60 17.18 -11.39
CA THR A 219 43.50 16.01 -11.54
C THR A 219 42.64 14.76 -11.72
N ALA A 220 42.83 14.05 -12.83
CA ALA A 220 42.19 12.75 -13.04
C ALA A 220 43.02 11.64 -12.38
N VAL A 221 42.35 10.63 -11.81
CA VAL A 221 42.96 9.37 -11.40
C VAL A 221 42.14 8.23 -12.01
N GLN A 222 42.75 7.46 -12.90
CA GLN A 222 42.20 6.16 -13.29
C GLN A 222 42.47 5.13 -12.20
N VAL A 223 41.52 4.22 -12.02
CA VAL A 223 41.81 2.85 -11.59
C VAL A 223 41.20 1.92 -12.63
N SER A 224 42.03 1.06 -13.21
CA SER A 224 41.60 -0.02 -14.10
C SER A 224 41.78 -1.37 -13.41
N SER A 225 40.75 -2.21 -13.42
CA SER A 225 40.89 -3.64 -13.12
C SER A 225 39.96 -4.47 -14.02
N THR A 226 40.60 -5.18 -14.93
CA THR A 226 40.07 -5.98 -16.03
C THR A 226 39.01 -7.02 -15.66
N THR A 227 37.94 -7.02 -16.46
CA THR A 227 37.16 -8.18 -16.94
C THR A 227 37.73 -9.59 -16.75
N SER A 228 36.85 -10.55 -16.46
CA SER A 228 36.78 -11.84 -17.18
C SER A 228 35.38 -12.45 -17.10
N ALA A 229 34.93 -13.06 -18.19
CA ALA A 229 33.76 -13.95 -18.28
C ALA A 229 34.28 -15.41 -18.45
N SER A 230 33.52 -16.49 -18.65
CA SER A 230 32.09 -16.67 -18.98
C SER A 230 31.64 -18.11 -18.65
N ALA A 231 30.33 -18.38 -18.79
CA ALA A 231 29.61 -19.62 -19.17
C ALA A 231 30.24 -21.05 -18.99
N THR A 232 29.48 -22.13 -18.74
CA THR A 232 28.00 -22.31 -18.70
C THR A 232 27.60 -23.21 -17.48
N GLU A 233 26.67 -24.20 -17.41
CA GLU A 233 25.82 -24.93 -18.37
C GLU A 233 24.52 -25.49 -17.73
N SER A 234 23.90 -26.51 -18.35
CA SER A 234 22.54 -27.03 -18.10
C SER A 234 22.57 -28.47 -17.48
N THR A 235 21.48 -29.20 -17.18
CA THR A 235 20.09 -29.21 -17.68
C THR A 235 19.08 -29.71 -16.63
N THR A 236 17.82 -29.23 -16.70
CA THR A 236 16.65 -30.03 -17.11
C THR A 236 15.39 -29.16 -17.17
N ALA A 237 15.11 -28.62 -18.36
CA ALA A 237 13.83 -27.96 -18.66
C ALA A 237 13.06 -28.78 -19.70
N VAL A 238 11.75 -28.93 -19.52
CA VAL A 238 10.85 -29.54 -20.52
C VAL A 238 10.44 -28.44 -21.49
N ALA A 239 10.66 -28.65 -22.80
CA ALA A 239 10.45 -27.64 -23.82
C ALA A 239 9.13 -27.80 -24.57
N SER A 240 8.41 -26.69 -24.76
CA SER A 240 7.39 -26.44 -25.81
C SER A 240 7.10 -24.93 -25.87
N GLY A 241 6.79 -24.32 -27.02
CA GLY A 241 6.85 -24.89 -28.37
C GLY A 241 6.77 -23.87 -29.51
N GLY A 242 6.95 -22.57 -29.24
CA GLY A 242 6.56 -21.50 -30.16
C GLY A 242 7.10 -20.12 -29.78
N ASN A 243 6.64 -19.09 -30.52
CA ASN A 243 7.41 -17.88 -30.79
C ASN A 243 7.17 -16.75 -29.76
N SER A 244 7.49 -16.99 -28.48
CA SER A 244 7.50 -15.95 -27.45
C SER A 244 8.82 -15.19 -27.38
N ALA A 245 8.78 -13.87 -27.54
CA ALA A 245 9.96 -12.99 -27.50
C ALA A 245 10.43 -12.67 -26.07
N VAL A 246 10.66 -13.71 -25.25
CA VAL A 246 11.26 -13.56 -23.91
C VAL A 246 12.71 -13.06 -24.06
N PRO A 247 13.12 -11.97 -23.39
CA PRO A 247 14.49 -11.48 -23.48
C PRO A 247 15.51 -12.52 -23.00
N ALA A 248 16.65 -12.62 -23.70
CA ALA A 248 17.72 -13.53 -23.32
C ALA A 248 18.27 -13.18 -21.92
N GLY A 249 18.37 -14.19 -21.05
CA GLY A 249 18.85 -14.02 -19.66
C GLY A 249 17.75 -13.79 -18.61
N VAL A 250 16.47 -13.92 -18.95
CA VAL A 250 15.37 -14.02 -17.96
C VAL A 250 15.48 -15.34 -17.19
N ASP A 251 15.46 -15.27 -15.86
CA ASP A 251 15.42 -16.44 -14.97
C ASP A 251 14.37 -16.25 -13.85
N PHE A 252 13.36 -17.12 -13.84
CA PHE A 252 12.27 -17.12 -12.85
C PHE A 252 12.62 -17.88 -11.55
N GLY A 253 13.83 -18.42 -11.46
CA GLY A 253 14.33 -19.15 -10.30
C GLY A 253 13.52 -20.42 -10.03
N LYS A 254 13.05 -20.58 -8.79
CA LYS A 254 12.37 -21.80 -8.32
C LYS A 254 10.89 -21.92 -8.70
N CYS A 255 10.34 -21.00 -9.49
CA CYS A 255 8.90 -20.90 -9.74
C CYS A 255 8.55 -20.93 -11.22
N ILE A 256 7.34 -21.42 -11.49
CA ILE A 256 6.68 -21.34 -12.79
C ILE A 256 5.57 -20.27 -12.65
N PRO A 257 5.78 -19.02 -13.11
CA PRO A 257 4.89 -17.89 -12.86
C PRO A 257 3.62 -17.88 -13.75
N THR A 258 2.95 -19.02 -13.89
CA THR A 258 1.78 -19.17 -14.77
C THR A 258 0.48 -18.73 -14.12
N MET A 259 -0.45 -18.22 -14.92
CA MET A 259 -1.83 -17.90 -14.56
C MET A 259 -2.79 -19.03 -15.02
N LYS A 260 -3.88 -19.24 -14.27
CA LYS A 260 -4.92 -20.25 -14.51
C LYS A 260 -6.28 -19.68 -14.10
N PHE A 261 -7.35 -20.04 -14.82
CA PHE A 261 -8.74 -19.76 -14.44
C PHE A 261 -9.59 -21.04 -14.51
N GLU A 262 -10.33 -21.31 -13.44
CA GLU A 262 -11.31 -22.40 -13.42
C GLU A 262 -12.59 -22.00 -14.17
N ASP A 263 -13.48 -22.97 -14.45
CA ASP A 263 -14.69 -22.76 -15.26
C ASP A 263 -15.57 -21.58 -14.77
N PRO A 264 -16.04 -20.69 -15.67
CA PRO A 264 -16.94 -19.59 -15.33
C PRO A 264 -18.20 -19.95 -14.50
N LEU A 265 -18.72 -21.17 -14.63
CA LEU A 265 -19.85 -21.70 -13.86
C LEU A 265 -19.45 -22.03 -12.41
N VAL A 266 -18.20 -22.50 -12.21
CA VAL A 266 -17.62 -22.76 -10.87
C VAL A 266 -17.16 -21.44 -10.24
N ALA A 267 -16.74 -20.46 -11.05
CA ALA A 267 -16.32 -19.14 -10.61
C ALA A 267 -17.46 -18.20 -10.14
N LEU A 268 -18.73 -18.65 -10.16
CA LEU A 268 -19.91 -17.93 -9.67
C LEU A 268 -19.90 -17.73 -8.14
N GLY A 269 -19.03 -16.83 -7.69
CA GLY A 269 -18.79 -16.48 -6.28
C GLY A 269 -17.33 -16.10 -5.98
N GLN A 270 -16.40 -16.41 -6.90
CA GLN A 270 -14.94 -16.22 -6.72
C GLN A 270 -14.40 -14.95 -7.43
N GLN A 271 -15.25 -13.99 -7.81
CA GLN A 271 -14.89 -12.93 -8.76
C GLN A 271 -13.66 -12.10 -8.33
N GLU A 272 -13.48 -11.85 -7.03
CA GLU A 272 -12.30 -11.14 -6.51
C GLU A 272 -11.01 -11.98 -6.57
N ALA A 273 -11.10 -13.29 -6.37
CA ALA A 273 -9.98 -14.21 -6.60
C ALA A 273 -9.62 -14.32 -8.10
N LEU A 274 -10.58 -14.05 -9.00
CA LEU A 274 -10.39 -13.93 -10.45
C LEU A 274 -10.12 -12.48 -10.92
N ASN A 275 -9.62 -11.59 -10.05
CA ASN A 275 -9.13 -10.27 -10.49
C ASN A 275 -7.70 -10.41 -11.05
N PRO A 276 -7.47 -10.27 -12.39
CA PRO A 276 -6.16 -10.53 -12.98
C PRO A 276 -5.07 -9.67 -12.36
N ASN A 277 -5.39 -8.42 -12.03
CA ASN A 277 -4.44 -7.45 -11.47
C ASN A 277 -3.93 -7.88 -10.08
N ILE A 278 -4.74 -8.59 -9.30
CA ILE A 278 -4.35 -9.16 -8.00
C ILE A 278 -3.49 -10.41 -8.22
N ILE A 279 -3.85 -11.25 -9.20
CA ILE A 279 -3.08 -12.45 -9.57
C ILE A 279 -1.69 -12.07 -10.09
N THR A 280 -1.58 -11.11 -11.03
CA THR A 280 -0.29 -10.67 -11.60
C THR A 280 0.61 -10.02 -10.56
N ASN A 281 0.05 -9.18 -9.67
CA ASN A 281 0.80 -8.63 -8.55
C ASN A 281 1.40 -9.76 -7.71
N ARG A 282 0.54 -10.68 -7.24
CA ARG A 282 0.97 -11.79 -6.38
C ARG A 282 2.01 -12.70 -7.06
N ILE A 283 1.90 -12.96 -8.36
CA ILE A 283 2.92 -13.73 -9.09
C ILE A 283 4.26 -12.98 -9.14
N CYS A 284 4.28 -11.70 -9.53
CA CYS A 284 5.54 -10.94 -9.57
C CYS A 284 6.16 -10.75 -8.18
N ASP A 285 5.34 -10.62 -7.14
CA ASP A 285 5.82 -10.42 -5.78
C ASP A 285 6.34 -11.74 -5.16
N GLN A 286 5.83 -12.90 -5.60
CA GLN A 286 6.45 -14.20 -5.29
C GLN A 286 7.78 -14.39 -6.01
N LEU A 287 7.91 -13.96 -7.28
CA LEU A 287 9.19 -14.03 -8.03
C LEU A 287 10.33 -13.36 -7.26
N ILE A 288 10.05 -12.18 -6.69
CA ILE A 288 10.97 -11.42 -5.83
C ILE A 288 11.24 -12.16 -4.50
N ASN A 289 10.19 -12.46 -3.74
CA ASN A 289 10.34 -12.78 -2.30
C ASN A 289 10.55 -14.27 -2.00
N VAL A 290 10.24 -15.19 -2.93
CA VAL A 290 10.22 -16.65 -2.68
C VAL A 290 10.97 -17.43 -3.75
N CYS A 291 10.85 -17.03 -5.01
CA CYS A 291 11.39 -17.79 -6.13
C CYS A 291 12.89 -17.55 -6.36
N SER A 292 13.43 -16.44 -5.87
CA SER A 292 14.79 -15.95 -6.17
C SER A 292 15.00 -15.74 -7.69
N ALA A 293 13.99 -15.18 -8.37
CA ALA A 293 14.09 -14.78 -9.76
C ALA A 293 15.02 -13.57 -9.94
N ASN A 294 15.49 -13.34 -11.17
CA ASN A 294 16.41 -12.25 -11.48
C ASN A 294 15.70 -10.96 -11.91
N ASP A 295 16.44 -9.85 -11.94
CA ASP A 295 15.90 -8.52 -12.26
C ASP A 295 15.26 -8.45 -13.66
N ALA A 296 15.76 -9.25 -14.61
CA ALA A 296 15.18 -9.36 -15.95
C ALA A 296 13.80 -10.04 -15.90
N ALA A 297 13.63 -11.10 -15.10
CA ALA A 297 12.35 -11.73 -14.85
C ALA A 297 11.36 -10.82 -14.09
N HIS A 298 11.84 -10.04 -13.11
CA HIS A 298 11.01 -9.04 -12.42
C HIS A 298 10.51 -7.96 -13.38
N THR A 299 11.43 -7.43 -14.22
CA THR A 299 11.13 -6.40 -15.22
C THR A 299 10.14 -6.91 -16.26
N LEU A 300 10.33 -8.14 -16.75
CA LEU A 300 9.38 -8.78 -17.66
C LEU A 300 8.01 -8.97 -16.98
N CYS A 301 7.96 -9.49 -15.76
CA CYS A 301 6.71 -9.71 -15.03
C CYS A 301 5.90 -8.42 -14.85
N LYS A 302 6.52 -7.32 -14.41
CA LYS A 302 5.84 -6.02 -14.29
C LYS A 302 5.47 -5.41 -15.65
N THR A 303 6.21 -5.71 -16.72
CA THR A 303 5.86 -5.32 -18.11
C THR A 303 4.63 -6.06 -18.62
N VAL A 304 4.57 -7.39 -18.47
CA VAL A 304 3.41 -8.20 -18.87
C VAL A 304 2.19 -7.90 -17.99
N GLN A 305 2.39 -7.56 -16.72
CA GLN A 305 1.34 -7.06 -15.84
C GLN A 305 0.68 -5.78 -16.38
N ALA A 306 1.47 -4.82 -16.87
CA ALA A 306 0.94 -3.60 -17.50
C ALA A 306 0.13 -3.90 -18.77
N GLN A 307 0.49 -4.96 -19.50
CA GLN A 307 -0.25 -5.41 -20.69
C GLN A 307 -1.56 -6.13 -20.31
N VAL A 308 -1.57 -6.97 -19.26
CA VAL A 308 -2.81 -7.56 -18.71
C VAL A 308 -3.77 -6.50 -18.18
N LEU A 309 -3.25 -5.48 -17.48
CA LEU A 309 -4.01 -4.30 -17.05
C LEU A 309 -4.68 -3.59 -18.24
N ALA A 310 -4.00 -3.48 -19.38
CA ALA A 310 -4.51 -2.84 -20.59
C ALA A 310 -5.54 -3.69 -21.37
N LEU A 311 -5.53 -5.02 -21.22
CA LEU A 311 -6.53 -5.91 -21.85
C LEU A 311 -7.90 -5.83 -21.15
N GLY A 312 -7.93 -5.70 -19.82
CA GLY A 312 -9.17 -5.59 -19.03
C GLY A 312 -10.07 -6.83 -18.99
N THR A 313 -9.75 -7.88 -19.75
CA THR A 313 -10.44 -9.18 -19.79
C THR A 313 -10.20 -9.98 -18.50
N ARG A 314 -11.17 -10.81 -18.08
CA ARG A 314 -11.14 -11.58 -16.81
C ARG A 314 -11.47 -13.05 -17.04
N ASP A 315 -10.89 -13.61 -18.10
CA ASP A 315 -11.22 -14.93 -18.64
C ASP A 315 -9.95 -15.65 -19.14
N LYS A 316 -10.14 -16.83 -19.75
CA LYS A 316 -9.05 -17.68 -20.27
C LYS A 316 -8.10 -16.92 -21.21
N SER A 317 -8.57 -15.96 -22.00
CA SER A 317 -7.71 -15.18 -22.89
C SER A 317 -6.65 -14.36 -22.15
N THR A 318 -6.97 -13.86 -20.94
CA THR A 318 -6.02 -13.14 -20.07
C THR A 318 -4.93 -14.07 -19.52
N ALA A 319 -5.28 -15.30 -19.13
CA ALA A 319 -4.32 -16.29 -18.65
C ALA A 319 -3.43 -16.84 -19.78
N ASP A 320 -4.02 -17.10 -20.95
CA ASP A 320 -3.29 -17.53 -22.14
C ASP A 320 -2.29 -16.47 -22.60
N PHE A 321 -2.70 -15.19 -22.61
CA PHE A 321 -1.83 -14.05 -22.91
C PHE A 321 -0.68 -13.94 -21.90
N TRP A 322 -0.98 -13.93 -20.60
CA TRP A 322 0.03 -13.86 -19.54
C TRP A 322 1.08 -14.98 -19.67
N ASN A 323 0.62 -16.22 -19.85
CA ASN A 323 1.52 -17.37 -19.98
C ASN A 323 2.37 -17.28 -21.25
N THR A 324 1.77 -16.93 -22.40
CA THR A 324 2.49 -16.76 -23.67
C THR A 324 3.57 -15.69 -23.55
N GLN A 325 3.26 -14.53 -22.98
CA GLN A 325 4.21 -13.42 -22.81
C GLN A 325 5.38 -13.73 -21.86
N LEU A 326 5.23 -14.70 -20.95
CA LEU A 326 6.30 -15.20 -20.08
C LEU A 326 7.02 -16.44 -20.63
N GLY A 327 6.68 -16.93 -21.83
CA GLY A 327 7.30 -18.09 -22.47
C GLY A 327 6.71 -19.45 -22.08
N PHE A 328 5.55 -19.47 -21.43
CA PHE A 328 4.82 -20.68 -21.00
C PHE A 328 3.57 -20.94 -21.87
N GLU A 329 3.66 -20.70 -23.18
CA GLU A 329 2.60 -21.02 -24.12
C GLU A 329 2.19 -22.52 -24.05
N GLY A 330 0.93 -22.82 -24.41
CA GLY A 330 0.39 -24.18 -24.31
C GLY A 330 0.10 -24.68 -22.89
N THR A 331 0.42 -23.92 -21.83
CA THR A 331 0.05 -24.24 -20.44
C THR A 331 -1.46 -24.43 -20.31
N VAL A 332 -1.88 -25.46 -19.55
CA VAL A 332 -3.30 -25.77 -19.31
C VAL A 332 -3.92 -24.74 -18.34
N THR A 333 -4.39 -23.62 -18.90
CA THR A 333 -5.02 -22.52 -18.17
C THR A 333 -6.43 -22.82 -17.65
N ASN A 334 -7.09 -23.85 -18.19
CA ASN A 334 -8.39 -24.36 -17.77
C ASN A 334 -8.43 -25.89 -18.03
N PRO A 335 -8.23 -26.74 -17.00
CA PRO A 335 -8.19 -28.20 -17.15
C PRO A 335 -9.58 -28.85 -17.23
N ASP A 336 -10.62 -28.14 -16.78
CA ASP A 336 -12.00 -28.64 -16.77
C ASP A 336 -12.74 -28.38 -18.11
N GLY A 337 -12.08 -27.66 -19.04
CA GLY A 337 -12.52 -27.54 -20.44
C GLY A 337 -13.63 -26.53 -20.69
N GLY A 338 -14.02 -25.73 -19.69
CA GLY A 338 -15.07 -24.70 -19.78
C GLY A 338 -14.93 -23.75 -20.99
N ASN A 339 -16.08 -23.45 -21.61
CA ASN A 339 -16.17 -22.71 -22.87
C ASN A 339 -15.49 -21.32 -22.85
N ALA A 340 -14.94 -20.93 -24.01
CA ALA A 340 -14.50 -19.56 -24.26
C ALA A 340 -15.70 -18.59 -24.32
N GLU A 341 -15.94 -17.90 -23.21
CA GLU A 341 -16.97 -16.87 -22.95
C GLU A 341 -18.46 -17.32 -23.07
N PRO A 342 -19.29 -17.11 -22.02
CA PRO A 342 -20.74 -17.08 -22.19
C PRO A 342 -21.12 -15.74 -22.86
N PRO A 343 -21.60 -15.73 -24.12
CA PRO A 343 -21.68 -14.50 -24.91
C PRO A 343 -22.60 -13.46 -24.27
N ALA A 344 -22.21 -12.19 -24.35
CA ALA A 344 -22.83 -11.01 -23.70
C ALA A 344 -24.37 -10.90 -23.76
N LYS A 345 -25.00 -11.59 -24.72
CA LYS A 345 -26.45 -11.81 -24.87
C LYS A 345 -27.14 -12.27 -23.57
N MET A 346 -26.46 -13.01 -22.69
CA MET A 346 -27.06 -13.49 -21.43
C MET A 346 -27.21 -12.43 -20.33
N ARG A 347 -26.58 -11.24 -20.43
CA ARG A 347 -26.70 -10.19 -19.39
C ARG A 347 -28.08 -9.53 -19.29
N VAL A 348 -29.02 -9.81 -20.20
CA VAL A 348 -30.29 -9.07 -20.33
C VAL A 348 -31.49 -9.80 -19.69
N VAL A 349 -31.44 -11.13 -19.52
CA VAL A 349 -32.64 -11.94 -19.21
C VAL A 349 -32.75 -12.33 -17.72
N ARG A 350 -32.71 -11.34 -16.82
CA ARG A 350 -33.24 -11.51 -15.45
C ARG A 350 -33.83 -10.26 -14.79
N SER A 351 -34.39 -9.36 -15.60
CA SER A 351 -35.43 -8.44 -15.16
C SER A 351 -36.73 -8.77 -15.90
N TYR A 352 -37.89 -8.51 -15.28
CA TYR A 352 -39.24 -8.89 -15.75
C TYR A 352 -39.52 -10.39 -15.94
N ARG A 353 -39.88 -11.05 -14.83
CA ARG A 353 -41.17 -11.76 -14.76
C ARG A 353 -41.89 -11.32 -13.48
N GLY A 354 -42.95 -10.54 -13.63
CA GLY A 354 -43.81 -10.14 -12.51
C GLY A 354 -44.63 -11.32 -11.98
N SER A 355 -45.07 -11.21 -10.73
CA SER A 355 -45.92 -12.19 -10.05
C SER A 355 -47.37 -11.70 -10.01
N GLU A 356 -48.14 -12.03 -11.05
CA GLU A 356 -49.60 -11.97 -11.04
C GLU A 356 -50.17 -13.23 -11.69
N PHE A 357 -51.31 -13.71 -11.15
CA PHE A 357 -51.98 -14.98 -11.42
C PHE A 357 -51.24 -16.25 -10.94
#